data_AF-A0A9C8AGM1-F1
#
_entry.id   AF-A0A9C8AGM1-F1
#
_cell.length_a   1.000
_cell.length_b   1.000
_cell.length_c   1.000
_cell.angle_alpha   90.00
_cell.angle_beta   90.00
_cell.angle_gamma   90.00
#
_symmetry.space_group_name_H-M   'P 1'
#
loop_
_entity.id
_entity.type
_entity.pdbx_description
1 polymer ?
#
loop_
_entity_poly.entity_id
_entity_poly.type
_entity_poly.pdbx_seq_one_letter_code
_entity_poly.pdbx_strand_id
1 'polypeptide(L)'
;EWQRFANLRALYTYMFTHPGKKLLFMGTEFGQGVEWNSANTLDWYVLDYPFHHGVKLLVKDLNKLYHQSEALYQHEFEWQSFEWIDCHDAEQSVLVYLRKSDDDMFIVAVNFTPVPRHHYRIGVPNPGVYDEIFNSDAECYGGSNVGNGATVLIAEDHPWMDKPYSIPITLPPLAGIVLRPAQEKIEAEEIEEEAASEEAIDTVNAASEEVTNTKAFKSTVRKKQPKKSQR
;
A
#
# COMPACT_ATOMS: atom_id res chain seq x y z
N GLU A 1 6.37 30.46 4.38
CA GLU A 1 5.28 29.71 5.03
C GLU A 1 5.23 28.26 4.56
N TRP A 2 5.09 27.99 3.25
CA TRP A 2 5.10 26.65 2.67
C TRP A 2 6.23 25.73 3.19
N GLN A 3 7.49 26.18 3.19
CA GLN A 3 8.63 25.37 3.66
C GLN A 3 8.54 24.99 5.14
N ARG A 4 7.91 25.82 6.00
CA ARG A 4 7.74 25.49 7.43
C ARG A 4 6.78 24.30 7.59
N PHE A 5 5.69 24.30 6.84
CA PHE A 5 4.75 23.19 6.80
C PHE A 5 5.35 21.95 6.14
N ALA A 6 6.10 22.10 5.05
CA ALA A 6 6.81 20.97 4.43
C ALA A 6 7.79 20.30 5.40
N ASN A 7 8.59 21.07 6.14
CA ASN A 7 9.44 20.54 7.21
C ASN A 7 8.65 19.80 8.29
N LEU A 8 7.50 20.33 8.71
CA LEU A 8 6.65 19.67 9.71
C LEU A 8 6.10 18.34 9.18
N ARG A 9 5.64 18.31 7.93
CA ARG A 9 5.15 17.10 7.26
C ARG A 9 6.26 16.04 7.11
N ALA A 10 7.45 16.45 6.70
CA ALA A 10 8.62 15.57 6.63
C ALA A 10 9.01 15.02 8.00
N LEU A 11 9.03 15.87 9.03
CA LEU A 11 9.30 15.48 10.41
C LEU A 11 8.27 14.46 10.92
N TYR A 12 6.98 14.69 10.69
CA TYR A 12 5.94 13.74 11.10
C TYR A 12 5.99 12.43 10.33
N THR A 13 6.29 12.49 9.03
CA THR A 13 6.50 11.26 8.25
C THR A 13 7.64 10.46 8.86
N TYR A 14 8.81 11.09 9.04
CA TYR A 14 9.96 10.47 9.71
C TYR A 14 9.62 9.95 11.11
N MET A 15 8.94 10.74 11.93
CA MET A 15 8.54 10.35 13.29
C MET A 15 7.65 9.11 13.28
N PHE A 16 6.66 9.04 12.40
CA PHE A 16 5.72 7.91 12.33
C PHE A 16 6.36 6.64 11.76
N THR A 17 7.30 6.79 10.84
CA THR A 17 7.98 5.65 10.20
C THR A 17 9.25 5.20 10.91
N HIS A 18 9.82 5.99 11.82
CA HIS A 18 10.95 5.57 12.65
C HIS A 18 10.52 4.51 13.69
N PRO A 19 11.40 3.62 14.17
CA PRO A 19 11.08 2.73 15.29
C PRO A 19 10.68 3.49 16.57
N GLY A 20 9.75 2.91 17.34
CA GLY A 20 9.27 3.43 18.63
C GLY A 20 7.84 4.00 18.61
N LYS A 21 7.20 4.08 19.76
CA LYS A 21 5.83 4.60 19.91
C LYS A 21 5.72 6.10 19.65
N LYS A 22 4.53 6.54 19.22
CA LYS A 22 4.27 7.92 18.78
C LYS A 22 3.49 8.68 19.84
N LEU A 23 3.90 9.92 20.11
CA LEU A 23 3.20 10.83 21.00
C LEU A 23 3.28 12.25 20.43
N LEU A 24 2.12 12.85 20.19
CA LEU A 24 2.00 14.25 19.80
C LEU A 24 1.14 14.98 20.83
N PHE A 25 1.55 16.21 21.18
CA PHE A 25 0.78 17.06 22.08
C PHE A 25 -0.30 17.82 21.30
N MET A 26 -1.43 18.09 21.95
CA MET A 26 -2.55 18.80 21.33
C MET A 26 -2.13 20.16 20.76
N GLY A 27 -2.67 20.52 19.60
CA GLY A 27 -2.30 21.72 18.84
C GLY A 27 -1.18 21.48 17.82
N THR A 28 -0.34 20.46 18.02
CA THR A 28 0.74 20.15 17.07
C THR A 28 0.22 19.45 15.81
N GLU A 29 -0.88 18.70 15.93
CA GLU A 29 -1.48 17.93 14.83
C GLU A 29 -2.04 18.79 13.69
N PHE A 30 -2.29 20.07 13.92
CA PHE A 30 -2.67 21.05 12.90
C PHE A 30 -1.68 22.22 12.80
N GLY A 31 -0.52 22.11 13.47
CA GLY A 31 0.55 23.10 13.41
C GLY A 31 0.16 24.45 14.00
N GLN A 32 -0.34 24.50 15.23
CA GLN A 32 -0.62 25.76 15.93
C GLN A 32 0.59 26.71 15.88
N GLY A 33 0.38 27.96 15.47
CA GLY A 33 1.45 28.92 15.25
C GLY A 33 2.02 29.52 16.54
N VAL A 34 1.15 29.85 17.49
CA VAL A 34 1.53 30.38 18.81
C VAL A 34 1.85 29.27 19.78
N GLU A 35 2.73 29.55 20.75
CA GLU A 35 3.03 28.63 21.83
C GLU A 35 1.78 28.26 22.63
N TRP A 36 1.78 27.04 23.14
CA TRP A 36 0.69 26.57 23.98
C TRP A 36 0.61 27.39 25.28
N ASN A 37 -0.60 27.86 25.60
CA ASN A 37 -0.90 28.59 26.81
C ASN A 37 -2.01 27.85 27.58
N SER A 38 -1.71 27.40 28.79
CA SER A 38 -2.65 26.65 29.63
C SER A 38 -3.88 27.46 30.06
N ALA A 39 -3.82 28.79 30.01
CA ALA A 39 -4.94 29.67 30.35
C ALA A 39 -5.92 29.89 29.17
N ASN A 40 -5.50 29.57 27.94
CA ASN A 40 -6.27 29.81 26.73
C ASN A 40 -6.69 28.49 26.07
N THR A 41 -7.71 28.57 25.22
CA THR A 41 -8.07 27.46 24.33
C THR A 41 -7.08 27.35 23.18
N LEU A 42 -7.04 26.18 22.54
CA LEU A 42 -6.32 26.01 21.27
C LEU A 42 -6.91 26.92 20.18
N ASP A 43 -6.07 27.31 19.24
CA ASP A 43 -6.43 28.23 18.15
C ASP A 43 -7.20 27.52 17.03
N TRP A 44 -8.43 27.09 17.30
CA TRP A 44 -9.23 26.30 16.34
C TRP A 44 -9.49 26.99 15.00
N TYR A 45 -9.49 28.34 14.97
CA TYR A 45 -9.68 29.12 13.75
C TYR A 45 -8.60 28.85 12.69
N VAL A 46 -7.42 28.35 13.08
CA VAL A 46 -6.34 28.08 12.11
C VAL A 46 -6.71 26.96 11.13
N LEU A 47 -7.68 26.11 11.49
CA LEU A 47 -8.14 25.02 10.63
C LEU A 47 -8.85 25.51 9.36
N ASP A 48 -9.28 26.77 9.31
CA ASP A 48 -9.86 27.38 8.10
C ASP A 48 -8.79 27.67 7.04
N TYR A 49 -7.50 27.64 7.39
CA TYR A 49 -6.40 27.83 6.45
C TYR A 49 -5.93 26.50 5.83
N PRO A 50 -5.69 26.46 4.50
CA PRO A 50 -5.36 25.21 3.79
C PRO A 50 -4.15 24.45 4.33
N PHE A 51 -3.08 25.13 4.74
CA PHE A 51 -1.86 24.45 5.22
C PHE A 51 -2.07 23.72 6.56
N HIS A 52 -2.78 24.35 7.50
CA HIS A 52 -3.12 23.74 8.78
C HIS A 52 -4.06 22.55 8.61
N HIS A 53 -5.06 22.70 7.73
CA HIS A 53 -5.93 21.60 7.34
C HIS A 53 -5.13 20.45 6.71
N GLY A 54 -4.15 20.76 5.84
CA GLY A 54 -3.27 19.79 5.21
C GLY A 54 -2.43 18.98 6.21
N VAL A 55 -1.85 19.64 7.23
CA VAL A 55 -1.11 18.92 8.30
C VAL A 55 -2.04 18.02 9.10
N LYS A 56 -3.24 18.49 9.44
CA LYS A 56 -4.24 17.67 10.15
C LYS A 56 -4.62 16.44 9.35
N LEU A 57 -4.81 16.59 8.03
CA LEU A 57 -5.10 15.47 7.13
C LEU A 57 -3.91 14.50 7.07
N LEU A 58 -2.68 15.02 6.96
CA LEU A 58 -1.47 14.20 7.00
C LEU A 58 -1.36 13.38 8.29
N VAL A 59 -1.62 13.99 9.46
CA VAL A 59 -1.59 13.26 10.74
C VAL A 59 -2.68 12.19 10.76
N LYS A 60 -3.87 12.46 10.24
CA LYS A 60 -4.94 11.46 10.13
C LYS A 60 -4.51 10.27 9.25
N ASP A 61 -3.93 10.54 8.09
CA ASP A 61 -3.54 9.49 7.14
C ASP A 61 -2.30 8.72 7.60
N LEU A 62 -1.34 9.38 8.27
CA LEU A 62 -0.23 8.70 8.95
C LEU A 62 -0.70 7.79 10.09
N ASN A 63 -1.68 8.22 10.89
CA ASN A 63 -2.27 7.35 11.91
C ASN A 63 -2.97 6.13 11.28
N LYS A 64 -3.69 6.34 10.17
CA LYS A 64 -4.31 5.24 9.42
C LYS A 64 -3.25 4.26 8.90
N LEU A 65 -2.19 4.77 8.26
CA LEU A 65 -1.08 3.96 7.77
C LEU A 65 -0.42 3.17 8.90
N TYR A 66 -0.15 3.83 10.05
CA TYR A 66 0.44 3.20 11.23
C TYR A 66 -0.43 2.06 11.77
N HIS A 67 -1.75 2.23 11.84
CA HIS A 67 -2.65 1.18 12.32
C HIS A 67 -2.89 0.04 11.33
N GLN A 68 -2.76 0.30 10.03
CA GLN A 68 -2.99 -0.69 8.97
C GLN A 68 -1.75 -1.52 8.63
N SER A 69 -0.59 -1.18 9.22
CA SER A 69 0.70 -1.73 8.78
C SER A 69 1.50 -2.27 9.94
N GLU A 70 1.59 -3.59 10.02
CA GLU A 70 2.30 -4.29 11.10
C GLU A 70 3.81 -3.98 11.10
N ALA A 71 4.39 -3.76 9.91
CA ALA A 71 5.79 -3.32 9.74
C ALA A 71 6.15 -2.07 10.56
N LEU A 72 5.18 -1.23 10.89
CA LEU A 72 5.42 0.01 11.64
C LEU A 72 5.39 -0.17 13.16
N TYR A 73 4.76 -1.20 13.71
CA TYR A 73 4.57 -1.33 15.16
C TYR A 73 4.81 -2.71 15.78
N GLN A 74 4.76 -3.82 15.02
CA GLN A 74 4.77 -5.18 15.58
C GLN A 74 6.10 -5.49 16.28
N HIS A 75 7.22 -5.31 15.58
CA HIS A 75 8.56 -5.67 16.05
C HIS A 75 9.44 -4.44 16.37
N GLU A 76 8.85 -3.33 16.80
CA GLU A 76 9.57 -2.03 16.90
C GLU A 76 10.78 -2.02 17.85
N PHE A 77 10.85 -2.96 18.80
CA PHE A 77 11.96 -3.11 19.76
C PHE A 77 12.97 -4.18 19.33
N GLU A 78 12.75 -4.79 18.17
CA GLU A 78 13.62 -5.80 17.60
C GLU A 78 14.45 -5.20 16.47
N TRP A 79 15.71 -5.62 16.37
CA TRP A 79 16.66 -5.10 15.40
C TRP A 79 16.30 -5.47 13.96
N GLN A 80 15.55 -6.57 13.76
CA GLN A 80 15.14 -7.04 12.44
C GLN A 80 14.09 -6.13 11.78
N SER A 81 13.34 -5.37 12.57
CA SER A 81 12.25 -4.52 12.09
C SER A 81 12.72 -3.26 11.37
N PHE A 82 14.00 -2.92 11.50
CA PHE A 82 14.58 -1.70 11.00
C PHE A 82 15.97 -1.96 10.41
N GLU A 83 16.20 -1.47 9.20
CA GLU A 83 17.49 -1.59 8.54
C GLU A 83 17.78 -0.33 7.74
N TRP A 84 18.98 0.24 7.88
CA TRP A 84 19.40 1.35 7.01
C TRP A 84 19.67 0.82 5.60
N ILE A 85 19.15 1.53 4.59
CA ILE A 85 19.59 1.36 3.20
C ILE A 85 20.71 2.37 2.95
N ASP A 86 20.46 3.64 3.26
CA ASP A 86 21.46 4.68 3.22
C ASP A 86 21.24 5.74 4.31
N CYS A 87 22.30 6.02 5.04
CA CYS A 87 22.38 7.06 6.06
C CYS A 87 23.66 7.92 5.93
N HIS A 88 24.44 7.71 4.88
CA HIS A 88 25.72 8.40 4.66
C HIS A 88 25.59 9.62 3.74
N ASP A 89 24.45 9.77 3.05
CA ASP A 89 24.20 10.87 2.12
C ASP A 89 23.89 12.21 2.83
N ALA A 90 24.82 12.62 3.69
CA ALA A 90 24.75 13.85 4.47
C ALA A 90 24.80 15.11 3.58
N GLU A 91 25.54 15.05 2.46
CA GLU A 91 25.61 16.15 1.49
C GLU A 91 24.24 16.49 0.90
N GLN A 92 23.40 15.46 0.73
CA GLN A 92 22.05 15.60 0.21
C GLN A 92 20.99 15.60 1.32
N SER A 93 21.37 15.29 2.57
CA SER A 93 20.46 15.16 3.71
C SER A 93 19.27 14.25 3.38
N VAL A 94 19.57 13.10 2.79
CA VAL A 94 18.60 12.03 2.51
C VAL A 94 18.84 10.91 3.49
N LEU A 95 17.74 10.37 4.03
CA LEU A 95 17.75 9.13 4.79
C LEU A 95 16.85 8.12 4.10
N VAL A 96 17.36 6.89 3.91
CA VAL A 96 16.61 5.78 3.35
C VAL A 96 16.75 4.56 4.26
N TYR A 97 15.63 3.97 4.65
CA TYR A 97 15.61 2.80 5.52
C TYR A 97 14.41 1.90 5.28
N LEU A 98 14.53 0.66 5.74
CA LEU A 98 13.50 -0.36 5.69
C LEU A 98 12.77 -0.45 7.02
N ARG A 99 11.47 -0.70 6.93
CA ARG A 99 10.63 -1.19 8.03
C ARG A 99 10.12 -2.56 7.65
N LYS A 100 10.28 -3.55 8.52
CA LYS A 100 9.92 -4.95 8.25
C LYS A 100 9.06 -5.52 9.36
N SER A 101 8.14 -6.37 8.96
CA SER A 101 7.40 -7.34 9.79
C SER A 101 7.53 -8.71 9.13
N ASP A 102 6.81 -9.71 9.64
CA ASP A 102 6.79 -11.04 9.07
C ASP A 102 6.23 -11.05 7.64
N ASP A 103 5.15 -10.29 7.40
CA ASP A 103 4.40 -10.31 6.12
C ASP A 103 4.47 -8.99 5.32
N ASP A 104 4.92 -7.89 5.92
CA ASP A 104 4.96 -6.58 5.27
C ASP A 104 6.35 -5.91 5.37
N MET A 105 6.68 -5.13 4.33
CA MET A 105 7.94 -4.40 4.23
C MET A 105 7.71 -3.03 3.60
N PHE A 106 8.23 -1.98 4.23
CA PHE A 106 8.29 -0.64 3.65
C PHE A 106 9.70 -0.17 3.42
N ILE A 107 9.84 0.63 2.37
CA ILE A 107 10.99 1.46 2.12
C ILE A 107 10.58 2.89 2.38
N VAL A 108 11.29 3.57 3.27
CA VAL A 108 11.02 4.95 3.63
C VAL A 108 12.20 5.77 3.16
N ALA A 109 11.93 6.81 2.37
CA ALA A 109 12.94 7.77 1.94
C ALA A 109 12.49 9.18 2.33
N VAL A 110 13.37 9.91 3.02
CA VAL A 110 13.07 11.27 3.50
C VAL A 110 14.14 12.23 3.00
N ASN A 111 13.72 13.28 2.32
CA ASN A 111 14.57 14.38 1.85
C ASN A 111 14.39 15.59 2.76
N PHE A 112 15.44 15.98 3.49
CA PHE A 112 15.43 17.14 4.38
C PHE A 112 15.91 18.44 3.72
N THR A 113 16.02 18.47 2.38
CA THR A 113 16.37 19.68 1.62
C THR A 113 15.22 20.14 0.74
N PRO A 114 15.11 21.45 0.44
CA PRO A 114 14.08 22.00 -0.45
C PRO A 114 14.36 21.71 -1.93
N VAL A 115 15.43 20.99 -2.26
CA VAL A 115 15.78 20.66 -3.65
C VAL A 115 15.16 19.30 -3.98
N PRO A 116 14.25 19.22 -4.98
CA PRO A 116 13.73 17.95 -5.45
C PRO A 116 14.84 17.14 -6.13
N ARG A 117 14.80 15.81 -6.00
CA ARG A 117 15.76 14.92 -6.66
C ARG A 117 15.03 13.99 -7.61
N HIS A 118 15.30 14.13 -8.89
CA HIS A 118 14.78 13.23 -9.92
C HIS A 118 15.77 12.12 -10.19
N HIS A 119 15.28 10.92 -10.48
CA HIS A 119 16.10 9.73 -10.75
C HIS A 119 17.08 9.41 -9.60
N TYR A 120 16.70 9.71 -8.36
CA TYR A 120 17.48 9.33 -7.19
C TYR A 120 17.39 7.81 -7.03
N ARG A 121 18.52 7.11 -7.05
CA ARG A 121 18.54 5.65 -7.03
C ARG A 121 18.64 5.14 -5.60
N ILE A 122 17.69 4.29 -5.22
CA ILE A 122 17.68 3.60 -3.92
C ILE A 122 17.86 2.10 -4.09
N GLY A 123 18.60 1.47 -3.17
CA GLY A 123 18.74 0.01 -3.12
C GLY A 123 17.47 -0.64 -2.55
N VAL A 124 17.02 -1.73 -3.16
CA VAL A 124 15.84 -2.50 -2.71
C VAL A 124 16.17 -4.00 -2.61
N PRO A 125 15.65 -4.72 -1.60
CA PRO A 125 16.06 -6.10 -1.35
C PRO A 125 15.42 -7.12 -2.31
N ASN A 126 14.21 -6.84 -2.80
CA ASN A 126 13.42 -7.78 -3.61
C ASN A 126 13.20 -7.21 -5.02
N PRO A 127 13.12 -8.07 -6.06
CA PRO A 127 12.66 -7.64 -7.37
C PRO A 127 11.15 -7.36 -7.33
N GLY A 128 10.62 -6.75 -8.39
CA GLY A 128 9.18 -6.54 -8.56
C GLY A 128 8.79 -5.06 -8.65
N VAL A 129 7.50 -4.81 -8.51
CA VAL A 129 6.90 -3.47 -8.56
C VAL A 129 6.79 -2.91 -7.14
N TYR A 130 6.99 -1.61 -6.99
CA TYR A 130 6.82 -0.88 -5.74
C TYR A 130 5.80 0.23 -5.93
N ASP A 131 4.87 0.33 -4.99
CA ASP A 131 3.84 1.35 -4.98
C ASP A 131 4.19 2.46 -3.97
N GLU A 132 4.04 3.72 -4.39
CA GLU A 132 4.09 4.87 -3.49
C GLU A 132 2.78 4.96 -2.70
N ILE A 133 2.76 4.37 -1.50
CA ILE A 133 1.57 4.33 -0.65
C ILE A 133 1.36 5.61 0.15
N PHE A 134 2.41 6.40 0.35
CA PHE A 134 2.35 7.66 1.06
C PHE A 134 3.40 8.64 0.57
N ASN A 135 2.99 9.90 0.42
CA ASN A 135 3.87 11.01 0.05
C ASN A 135 3.44 12.29 0.77
N SER A 136 4.33 12.82 1.61
CA SER A 136 4.05 14.01 2.41
C SER A 136 4.02 15.32 1.61
N ASP A 137 4.43 15.31 0.34
CA ASP A 137 4.35 16.44 -0.59
C ASP A 137 3.11 16.43 -1.49
N ALA A 138 2.19 15.46 -1.31
CA ALA A 138 0.94 15.44 -2.06
C ALA A 138 0.15 16.75 -1.91
N GLU A 139 -0.55 17.14 -2.98
CA GLU A 139 -1.35 18.39 -3.02
C GLU A 139 -2.40 18.44 -1.90
N CYS A 140 -2.99 17.29 -1.54
CA CYS A 140 -3.99 17.19 -0.47
C CYS A 140 -3.45 17.63 0.91
N TYR A 141 -2.13 17.57 1.14
CA TYR A 141 -1.47 18.03 2.36
C TYR A 141 -0.89 19.46 2.22
N GLY A 142 -1.13 20.13 1.10
CA GLY A 142 -0.56 21.44 0.77
C GLY A 142 0.92 21.37 0.37
N GLY A 143 1.35 20.27 -0.24
CA GLY A 143 2.67 20.13 -0.87
C GLY A 143 2.68 20.57 -2.34
N SER A 144 3.83 20.42 -3.00
CA SER A 144 4.02 20.74 -4.42
C SER A 144 3.58 19.66 -5.38
N ASN A 145 3.07 18.53 -4.87
CA ASN A 145 2.62 17.36 -5.62
C ASN A 145 3.72 16.71 -6.45
N VAL A 146 4.98 16.87 -6.03
CA VAL A 146 6.11 16.16 -6.62
C VAL A 146 6.13 14.75 -6.02
N GLY A 147 6.34 13.73 -6.84
CA GLY A 147 6.33 12.33 -6.42
C GLY A 147 6.45 11.39 -7.60
N ASN A 148 6.26 10.10 -7.36
CA ASN A 148 6.27 9.08 -8.41
C ASN A 148 4.89 8.90 -9.04
N GLY A 149 3.82 9.33 -8.37
CA GLY A 149 2.47 9.40 -8.93
C GLY A 149 1.96 8.03 -9.40
N ALA A 150 1.45 7.96 -10.64
CA ALA A 150 1.02 6.70 -11.26
C ALA A 150 2.17 5.96 -11.98
N THR A 151 3.42 6.38 -11.80
CA THR A 151 4.57 5.73 -12.42
C THR A 151 4.80 4.39 -11.74
N VAL A 152 4.81 3.32 -12.52
CA VAL A 152 5.15 1.98 -12.03
C VAL A 152 6.64 1.97 -11.69
N LEU A 153 6.97 1.84 -10.40
CA LEU A 153 8.36 1.74 -9.95
C LEU A 153 8.78 0.27 -10.02
N ILE A 154 9.67 -0.07 -10.95
CA ILE A 154 10.13 -1.44 -11.16
C ILE A 154 11.56 -1.57 -10.64
N ALA A 155 11.81 -2.59 -9.82
CA ALA A 155 13.15 -2.96 -9.38
C ALA A 155 14.00 -3.46 -10.56
N GLU A 156 15.10 -2.76 -10.81
CA GLU A 156 16.11 -3.14 -11.80
C GLU A 156 17.16 -4.05 -11.14
N ASP A 157 17.62 -5.07 -11.87
CA ASP A 157 18.77 -5.92 -11.48
C ASP A 157 20.08 -5.13 -11.60
N HIS A 158 20.23 -4.16 -10.70
CA HIS A 158 21.35 -3.25 -10.61
C HIS A 158 21.69 -3.03 -9.13
N PRO A 159 22.76 -3.69 -8.63
CA PRO A 159 23.15 -3.58 -7.23
C PRO A 159 23.49 -2.14 -6.82
N TRP A 160 22.90 -1.67 -5.72
CA TRP A 160 23.09 -0.32 -5.20
C TRP A 160 22.87 -0.28 -3.69
N MET A 161 23.62 0.54 -2.94
CA MET A 161 23.49 0.70 -1.48
C MET A 161 23.45 -0.65 -0.72
N ASP A 162 24.35 -1.57 -1.08
CA ASP A 162 24.45 -2.93 -0.53
C ASP A 162 23.15 -3.78 -0.65
N LYS A 163 22.34 -3.48 -1.67
CA LYS A 163 21.15 -4.27 -2.06
C LYS A 163 21.31 -4.82 -3.49
N PRO A 164 20.71 -5.99 -3.77
CA PRO A 164 20.84 -6.64 -5.10
C PRO A 164 20.11 -5.87 -6.21
N TYR A 165 18.99 -5.22 -5.91
CA TYR A 165 18.20 -4.46 -6.88
C TYR A 165 18.20 -2.98 -6.53
N SER A 166 17.78 -2.15 -7.49
CA SER A 166 17.58 -0.72 -7.24
C SER A 166 16.47 -0.12 -8.08
N ILE A 167 15.94 1.01 -7.60
CA ILE A 167 14.85 1.74 -8.25
C ILE A 167 15.23 3.21 -8.37
N PRO A 168 15.10 3.82 -9.57
CA PRO A 168 15.15 5.26 -9.72
C PRO A 168 13.81 5.88 -9.29
N ILE A 169 13.85 6.77 -8.30
CA ILE A 169 12.66 7.44 -7.78
C ILE A 169 12.81 8.96 -7.85
N THR A 170 11.68 9.66 -7.81
CA THR A 170 11.63 11.10 -7.58
C THR A 170 11.41 11.35 -6.09
N LEU A 171 12.40 11.96 -5.44
CA LEU A 171 12.29 12.45 -4.08
C LEU A 171 11.74 13.89 -4.08
N PRO A 172 10.58 14.14 -3.46
CA PRO A 172 10.03 15.49 -3.37
C PRO A 172 10.87 16.39 -2.45
N PRO A 173 10.72 17.72 -2.54
CA PRO A 173 11.43 18.66 -1.68
C PRO A 173 10.84 18.67 -0.27
N LEU A 174 11.68 18.60 0.76
CA LEU A 174 11.26 18.61 2.18
C LEU A 174 10.11 17.62 2.46
N ALA A 175 10.30 16.36 2.10
CA ALA A 175 9.23 15.37 2.12
C ALA A 175 9.73 13.96 2.46
N GLY A 176 8.83 13.16 3.03
CA GLY A 176 8.99 11.72 3.16
C GLY A 176 8.04 10.97 2.24
N ILE A 177 8.56 9.93 1.61
CA ILE A 177 7.79 8.96 0.82
C ILE A 177 7.91 7.57 1.45
N VAL A 178 6.85 6.79 1.34
CA VAL A 178 6.80 5.40 1.76
C VAL A 178 6.43 4.55 0.57
N LEU A 179 7.31 3.61 0.24
CA LEU A 179 7.10 2.62 -0.81
C LEU A 179 6.82 1.26 -0.18
N ARG A 180 5.91 0.51 -0.79
CA ARG A 180 5.59 -0.87 -0.43
C ARG A 180 5.77 -1.74 -1.69
N PRO A 181 6.37 -2.94 -1.59
CA PRO A 181 6.30 -3.91 -2.68
C PRO A 181 4.84 -4.16 -3.05
N ALA A 182 4.50 -4.06 -4.33
CA ALA A 182 3.19 -4.47 -4.79
C ALA A 182 3.02 -5.95 -4.45
N GLN A 183 1.99 -6.28 -3.67
CA GLN A 183 1.57 -7.67 -3.56
C GLN A 183 1.13 -8.08 -4.96
N GLU A 184 1.67 -9.17 -5.49
CA GLU A 184 1.07 -9.82 -6.64
C GLU A 184 -0.40 -10.03 -6.28
N LYS A 185 -1.30 -9.38 -7.01
CA LYS A 185 -2.72 -9.64 -6.87
C LYS A 185 -2.95 -11.07 -7.34
N ILE A 186 -2.87 -12.00 -6.40
CA ILE A 186 -3.47 -13.33 -6.49
C ILE A 186 -4.99 -13.12 -6.42
N GLU A 187 -5.54 -12.42 -7.41
CA GLU A 187 -6.98 -12.30 -7.67
C GLU A 187 -7.29 -12.78 -9.09
N ALA A 188 -6.28 -12.93 -9.96
CA ALA A 188 -6.50 -13.39 -11.33
C ALA A 188 -6.44 -14.92 -11.47
N GLU A 189 -5.62 -15.62 -10.69
CA GLU A 189 -5.52 -17.09 -10.77
C GLU A 189 -6.65 -17.82 -10.02
N GLU A 190 -7.15 -17.29 -8.89
CA GLU A 190 -8.27 -17.93 -8.18
C GLU A 190 -9.60 -17.78 -8.94
N ILE A 191 -9.80 -16.68 -9.68
CA ILE A 191 -10.99 -16.51 -10.54
C ILE A 191 -10.90 -17.41 -11.78
N GLU A 192 -9.70 -17.67 -12.31
CA GLU A 192 -9.52 -18.65 -13.41
C GLU A 192 -9.65 -20.09 -12.93
N GLU A 193 -9.18 -20.45 -11.73
CA GLU A 193 -9.39 -21.79 -11.16
C GLU A 193 -10.85 -22.04 -10.75
N GLU A 194 -11.54 -21.07 -10.14
CA GLU A 194 -12.97 -21.19 -9.85
C GLU A 194 -13.79 -21.27 -11.15
N ALA A 195 -13.52 -20.43 -12.15
CA ALA A 195 -14.22 -20.47 -13.44
C ALA A 195 -13.95 -21.78 -14.22
N ALA A 196 -12.70 -22.28 -14.21
CA ALA A 196 -12.37 -23.56 -14.81
C ALA A 196 -13.00 -24.75 -14.06
N SER A 197 -13.19 -24.64 -12.75
CA SER A 197 -13.88 -25.65 -11.95
C SER A 197 -15.39 -25.65 -12.20
N GLU A 198 -16.03 -24.49 -12.38
CA GLU A 198 -17.46 -24.38 -12.72
C GLU A 198 -17.74 -24.89 -14.14
N GLU A 199 -16.91 -24.58 -15.13
CA GLU A 199 -17.05 -25.12 -16.49
C GLU A 199 -16.83 -26.66 -16.55
N ALA A 200 -15.93 -27.19 -15.70
CA ALA A 200 -15.74 -28.64 -15.58
C ALA A 200 -16.94 -29.33 -14.91
N ILE A 201 -17.62 -28.68 -13.97
CA ILE A 201 -18.84 -29.22 -13.33
C ILE A 201 -20.02 -29.20 -14.31
N ASP A 202 -20.15 -28.14 -15.11
CA ASP A 202 -21.26 -28.00 -16.07
C ASP A 202 -21.13 -28.99 -17.25
N THR A 203 -19.90 -29.26 -17.71
CA THR A 203 -19.64 -30.31 -18.72
C THR A 203 -19.89 -31.73 -18.20
N VAL A 204 -19.60 -32.01 -16.92
CA VAL A 204 -19.91 -33.31 -16.29
C VAL A 204 -21.42 -33.47 -16.07
N ASN A 205 -22.13 -32.41 -15.69
CA ASN A 205 -23.58 -32.43 -15.53
C ASN A 205 -24.30 -32.59 -16.88
N ALA A 206 -23.88 -31.89 -17.93
CA ALA A 206 -24.42 -32.05 -19.28
C ALA A 206 -24.22 -33.48 -19.82
N ALA A 207 -23.06 -34.10 -19.57
CA ALA A 207 -22.81 -35.50 -19.92
C ALA A 207 -23.69 -36.49 -19.11
N SER A 208 -24.06 -36.14 -17.87
CA SER A 208 -24.94 -36.95 -17.02
C SER A 208 -26.42 -36.88 -17.45
N GLU A 209 -26.86 -35.74 -18.01
CA GLU A 209 -28.21 -35.56 -18.55
C GLU A 209 -28.42 -36.29 -19.89
N GLU A 210 -27.41 -36.38 -20.75
CA GLU A 210 -27.49 -37.20 -21.99
C GLU A 210 -27.57 -38.71 -21.70
N VAL A 211 -26.87 -39.18 -20.65
CA VAL A 211 -26.88 -40.60 -20.24
C VAL A 211 -28.19 -41.00 -19.56
N THR A 212 -28.89 -40.07 -18.91
CA THR A 212 -30.22 -40.34 -18.31
C THR A 212 -31.33 -40.35 -19.35
N ASN A 213 -31.26 -39.49 -20.38
CA ASN A 213 -32.23 -39.46 -21.48
C ASN A 213 -32.16 -40.71 -22.39
N THR A 214 -31.01 -41.36 -22.51
CA THR A 214 -30.87 -42.63 -23.26
C THR A 214 -31.40 -43.86 -22.51
N LYS A 215 -31.53 -43.82 -21.17
CA LYS A 215 -32.15 -44.90 -20.38
C LYS A 215 -33.68 -44.80 -20.31
N ALA A 216 -34.27 -43.62 -20.51
CA ALA A 216 -35.72 -43.43 -20.50
C ALA A 216 -36.45 -43.99 -21.75
N PHE A 217 -35.74 -44.18 -22.88
CA PHE A 217 -36.36 -44.62 -24.14
C PHE A 217 -36.53 -46.15 -24.28
N LYS A 218 -36.11 -46.97 -23.31
CA LYS A 218 -36.20 -48.45 -23.38
C LYS A 218 -37.34 -49.09 -22.58
N SER A 219 -38.26 -48.33 -21.99
CA SER A 219 -39.32 -48.88 -21.12
C SER A 219 -40.76 -48.56 -21.54
N THR A 220 -41.10 -48.48 -22.83
CA THR A 220 -42.52 -48.55 -23.23
C THR A 220 -42.72 -49.35 -24.51
N VAL A 221 -43.32 -50.54 -24.36
CA VAL A 221 -44.26 -51.27 -25.25
C VAL A 221 -44.02 -52.78 -25.06
N ARG A 222 -44.78 -53.38 -24.13
CA ARG A 222 -44.97 -54.84 -24.04
C ARG A 222 -46.47 -55.14 -23.87
N LYS A 223 -46.98 -56.00 -24.76
CA LYS A 223 -48.21 -56.84 -24.69
C LYS A 223 -49.58 -56.19 -24.94
N LYS A 224 -50.13 -56.45 -26.13
CA LYS A 224 -51.56 -56.80 -26.30
C LYS A 224 -51.67 -58.29 -26.62
N GLN A 225 -52.38 -59.03 -25.76
CA GLN A 225 -52.76 -60.44 -25.96
C GLN A 225 -53.93 -60.57 -26.96
N PRO A 226 -54.09 -61.73 -27.64
CA PRO A 226 -55.23 -61.98 -28.51
C PRO A 226 -56.40 -62.60 -27.72
N LYS A 227 -57.64 -62.14 -27.99
CA LYS A 227 -58.87 -62.85 -27.62
C LYS A 227 -59.31 -63.73 -28.80
N LYS A 228 -59.41 -65.04 -28.57
CA LYS A 228 -60.15 -66.00 -29.43
C LYS A 228 -61.64 -65.94 -29.08
N SER A 229 -62.53 -65.87 -30.07
CA SER A 229 -63.71 -66.76 -30.16
C SER A 229 -64.43 -66.69 -31.52
N GLN A 230 -64.41 -67.82 -32.24
CA GLN A 230 -65.56 -68.50 -32.89
C GLN A 230 -66.41 -67.75 -33.93
N ARG A 231 -66.27 -68.10 -35.21
CA ARG A 231 -67.08 -69.11 -35.92
C ARG A 231 -66.43 -69.46 -37.25
#